data_AF-A0A6L4YEQ1-F1
#
_entry.id   AF-A0A6L4YEQ1-F1
#
_cell.length_a   1.000
_cell.length_b   1.000
_cell.length_c   1.000
_cell.angle_alpha   90.00
_cell.angle_beta   90.00
_cell.angle_gamma   90.00
#
_symmetry.space_group_name_H-M   'P 1'
#
loop_
_entity.id
_entity.type
_entity.pdbx_description
1 polymer ?
#
loop_
_entity_poly.entity_id
_entity_poly.type
_entity_poly.pdbx_seq_one_letter_code
_entity_poly.pdbx_strand_id
1 'polypeptide(L)' 'MIPSLNEMIGLPLATSAVELDFASEKRFESVLERASQGDPNAQRELVALRVAYLNWAYASQQLGASRRGRA' A
#
# COMPACT_ATOMS: atom_id res chain seq x y z
N MET A 1 14.59 -3.13 -4.75
CA MET A 1 13.61 -2.06 -5.02
C MET A 1 12.26 -2.54 -4.50
N ILE A 2 11.54 -1.73 -3.71
CA ILE A 2 10.21 -2.11 -3.19
C ILE A 2 9.19 -1.81 -4.30
N PRO A 3 8.33 -2.76 -4.71
CA PRO A 3 7.30 -2.53 -5.72
C PRO A 3 6.31 -1.44 -5.28
N SER A 4 5.63 -0.82 -6.24
CA SER A 4 4.55 0.11 -5.93
C SER A 4 3.38 -0.60 -5.26
N LEU A 5 2.57 0.14 -4.51
CA LEU A 5 1.39 -0.40 -3.83
C LEU A 5 0.42 -1.06 -4.82
N ASN A 6 0.20 -0.43 -5.98
CA ASN A 6 -0.60 -0.96 -7.08
C ASN A 6 -0.10 -2.32 -7.58
N GLU A 7 1.21 -2.47 -7.81
CA GLU A 7 1.81 -3.75 -8.22
C GLU A 7 1.67 -4.82 -7.14
N MET A 8 1.82 -4.45 -5.86
CA MET A 8 1.70 -5.40 -4.74
C MET A 8 0.28 -5.93 -4.56
N ILE A 9 -0.72 -5.10 -4.87
CA ILE A 9 -2.15 -5.46 -4.72
C ILE A 9 -2.71 -6.04 -6.04
N GLY A 10 -2.00 -5.85 -7.16
CA GLY A 10 -2.44 -6.28 -8.49
C GLY A 10 -3.50 -5.37 -9.09
N LEU A 11 -3.50 -4.08 -8.74
CA LEU A 11 -4.45 -3.09 -9.26
C LEU A 11 -3.77 -2.10 -10.22
N PRO A 12 -4.48 -1.57 -11.23
CA PRO A 12 -3.93 -0.55 -12.14
C PRO A 12 -3.48 0.73 -11.42
N LEU A 13 -2.53 1.47 -11.99
CA LEU A 13 -2.10 2.78 -11.46
C LEU A 13 -3.23 3.83 -11.45
N ALA A 14 -4.25 3.66 -12.28
CA ALA A 14 -5.41 4.55 -12.37
C ALA A 14 -6.47 4.29 -11.28
N THR A 15 -6.29 3.26 -10.45
CA THR A 15 -7.19 2.93 -9.35
C THR A 15 -7.36 4.11 -8.39
N SER A 16 -8.60 4.34 -7.95
CA SER A 16 -8.91 5.45 -7.06
C SER A 16 -8.21 5.27 -5.70
N ALA A 17 -7.92 6.38 -5.02
CA ALA A 17 -7.25 6.33 -3.72
C ALA A 17 -8.05 5.51 -2.67
N VAL A 18 -9.38 5.63 -2.69
CA VAL A 18 -10.28 4.89 -1.77
C VAL A 18 -10.24 3.39 -2.05
N GLU A 19 -10.30 3.01 -3.33
CA GLU A 19 -10.25 1.60 -3.73
C GLU A 19 -8.88 0.98 -3.42
N LEU A 20 -7.80 1.73 -3.65
CA LEU A 20 -6.45 1.28 -3.34
C LEU A 20 -6.23 1.12 -1.84
N ASP A 21 -6.75 2.03 -1.01
CA ASP A 21 -6.69 1.95 0.45
C ASP A 21 -7.40 0.69 0.97
N PHE A 22 -8.65 0.49 0.55
CA PHE A 22 -9.44 -0.67 0.92
C PHE A 22 -8.81 -2.00 0.47
N ALA A 23 -8.30 -2.06 -0.76
CA ALA A 23 -7.64 -3.26 -1.28
C ALA A 23 -6.30 -3.54 -0.56
N SER A 24 -5.59 -2.48 -0.14
CA SER A 24 -4.36 -2.59 0.66
C SER A 24 -4.64 -3.23 2.01
N GLU A 25 -5.71 -2.79 2.69
CA GLU A 25 -6.13 -3.31 3.99
C GLU A 25 -6.47 -4.80 3.89
N LYS A 26 -7.31 -5.19 2.92
CA LYS A 26 -7.63 -6.61 2.68
C LYS A 26 -6.40 -7.46 2.38
N ARG A 27 -5.47 -6.95 1.56
CA ARG A 27 -4.22 -7.67 1.28
C ARG A 27 -3.38 -7.81 2.54
N PHE A 28 -3.33 -6.77 3.38
CA PHE A 28 -2.59 -6.79 4.63
C PHE A 28 -3.14 -7.83 5.60
N GLU A 29 -4.46 -7.90 5.79
CA GLU A 29 -5.10 -8.90 6.65
C GLU A 29 -4.77 -10.33 6.21
N SER A 30 -4.90 -10.62 4.92
CA SER A 30 -4.59 -11.95 4.38
C SER A 30 -3.11 -12.34 4.55
N VAL A 31 -2.20 -11.40 4.34
CA VAL A 31 -0.76 -11.63 4.51
C VAL A 31 -0.40 -11.75 6.00
N LEU A 32 -1.05 -10.98 6.87
CA LEU A 32 -0.86 -11.04 8.32
C LEU A 32 -1.29 -12.41 8.87
N GLU A 33 -2.43 -12.94 8.43
CA GLU A 33 -2.90 -14.27 8.80
C GLU A 33 -1.84 -15.33 8.48
N ARG A 34 -1.34 -15.36 7.24
CA ARG A 34 -0.27 -16.28 6.82
C ARG A 34 1.02 -16.07 7.63
N ALA A 35 1.42 -14.82 7.86
CA ALA A 35 2.61 -14.49 8.62
C ALA A 35 2.51 -14.95 10.09
N SER A 36 1.31 -14.87 10.68
CA SER A 36 1.03 -15.33 12.05
C SER A 36 1.12 -16.85 12.21
N GLN A 37 0.92 -17.60 11.11
CA GLN A 37 1.10 -19.05 11.06
C GLN A 37 2.57 -19.45 10.87
N GLY A 38 3.48 -18.48 10.81
CA GLY A 38 4.91 -18.70 10.67
C GLY A 38 5.42 -18.78 9.24
N ASP A 39 4.63 -18.35 8.24
CA ASP A 39 5.10 -18.28 6.84
C ASP A 39 6.17 -17.17 6.70
N PRO A 40 7.46 -17.51 6.47
CA PRO A 40 8.54 -16.54 6.39
C PRO A 40 8.47 -15.66 5.14
N ASN A 41 7.78 -16.11 4.09
CA ASN A 41 7.55 -15.28 2.90
C ASN A 41 6.46 -14.27 3.18
N ALA A 42 5.37 -14.68 3.86
CA ALA A 42 4.31 -13.76 4.26
C ALA A 42 4.82 -12.69 5.24
N GLN A 43 5.75 -13.02 6.14
CA GLN A 43 6.38 -12.03 7.02
C GLN A 43 7.14 -10.95 6.24
N ARG A 44 7.89 -11.33 5.20
CA ARG A 44 8.58 -10.38 4.33
C ARG A 44 7.60 -9.55 3.52
N GLU A 45 6.57 -10.21 2.98
CA GLU A 45 5.51 -9.56 2.21
C GLU A 45 4.76 -8.52 3.05
N LEU A 46 4.48 -8.82 4.33
CA LEU A 46 3.79 -7.92 5.25
C LEU A 46 4.57 -6.62 5.44
N VAL A 47 5.88 -6.72 5.65
CA VAL A 47 6.77 -5.55 5.78
C VAL A 47 6.81 -4.76 4.48
N ALA A 48 6.99 -5.43 3.34
CA ALA A 48 7.02 -4.77 2.03
C ALA A 48 5.71 -4.03 1.74
N LEU A 49 4.57 -4.66 2.01
CA LEU A 49 3.25 -4.07 1.79
C LEU A 49 3.04 -2.84 2.67
N ARG A 50 3.46 -2.91 3.95
CA ARG A 50 3.37 -1.76 4.85
C ARG A 50 4.23 -0.59 4.38
N VAL A 51 5.44 -0.84 3.92
CA VAL A 51 6.32 0.22 3.39
C VAL A 51 5.75 0.82 2.11
N ALA A 52 5.27 0.00 1.18
CA ALA A 52 4.63 0.47 -0.06
C ALA A 52 3.39 1.34 0.23
N TYR A 53 2.57 0.93 1.19
CA TYR A 53 1.39 1.69 1.62
C TYR A 53 1.77 3.06 2.18
N LEU A 54 2.76 3.11 3.08
CA LEU A 54 3.21 4.38 3.66
C LEU A 54 3.79 5.31 2.60
N ASN A 55 4.61 4.80 1.69
CA ASN A 55 5.15 5.59 0.59
C ASN A 55 4.05 6.21 -0.28
N TRP A 56 3.03 5.42 -0.63
CA TRP A 56 1.87 5.90 -1.37
C TRP A 56 1.07 6.96 -0.59
N ALA A 57 0.80 6.71 0.70
CA ALA A 57 0.02 7.62 1.54
C ALA A 57 0.73 8.98 1.69
N TYR A 58 2.04 8.98 1.94
CA TYR A 58 2.83 10.21 2.02
C TYR A 58 2.90 10.96 0.70
N ALA A 59 3.13 10.26 -0.42
CA ALA A 59 3.12 10.88 -1.74
C ALA A 59 1.76 11.54 -2.05
N SER A 60 0.66 10.88 -1.67
CA SER A 60 -0.69 11.39 -1.86
C SER A 60 -0.98 12.65 -1.02
N GLN A 61 -0.50 12.70 0.23
CA GLN A 61 -0.61 13.88 1.09
C GLN A 61 0.21 15.06 0.56
N GLN A 62 1.41 14.81 0.05
CA GLN A 62 2.28 15.84 -0.51
C GLN A 62 1.67 16.45 -1.80
N LEU A 63 1.02 15.63 -2.63
CA LEU A 63 0.25 16.10 -3.79
C LEU A 63 -0.97 16.93 -3.39
N GLY A 64 -1.66 16.56 -2.30
CA GLY A 64 -2.79 17.32 -1.75
C GLY A 64 -2.39 18.68 -1.16
N ALA A 65 -1.27 18.72 -0.43
CA ALA A 65 -0.72 19.95 0.14
C ALA A 65 -0.22 20.93 -0.95
N SER A 66 0.46 20.42 -1.98
CA SER A 66 0.99 21.22 -3.08
C SER A 66 -0.09 21.87 -3.97
N ARG A 67 -1.33 21.34 -3.95
CA ARG A 67 -2.48 21.93 -4.65
C ARG A 67 -3.18 23.04 -3.87
N ARG A 68 -3.03 23.11 -2.54
CA ARG A 68 -3.66 24.15 -1.70
C ARG A 68 -2.82 25.43 -1.54
N GLY A 69 -1.51 25.36 -1.79
CA GLY A 69 -0.61 26.52 -1.71
C GLY A 69 -0.55 27.41 -2.96
N ARG A 70 -1.49 27.25 -3.91
CA ARG A 70 -1.56 28.00 -5.18
C ARG A 70 -2.93 28.65 -5.40
N ALA A 71 -3.56 29.14 -4.33
CA ALA A 71 -4.78 29.94 -4.37
C ALA A 71 -4.52 31.34 -3.82
#